data_AF-A0AAP2L038-F1
#
_entry.id   AF-A0AAP2L038-F1
#
_cell.length_a   1.000
_cell.length_b   1.000
_cell.length_c   1.000
_cell.angle_alpha   90.00
_cell.angle_beta   90.00
_cell.angle_gamma   90.00
#
_symmetry.space_group_name_H-M   'P 1'
#
loop_
_entity.id
_entity.type
_entity.pdbx_description
1 polymer ?
#
loop_
_entity_poly.entity_id
_entity_poly.type
_entity_poly.pdbx_seq_one_letter_code
_entity_poly.pdbx_strand_id
1 'polypeptide(L)'
;MTSSRDVARAHLGMMLWALLVGLSFPAVGLMSEGLPPLLLTALRFAIAALALSPLLLRSADRWPGGAGLALYAVMGLCLAGFFGTMFWAAHRATALSMATLFVSVPLLAFGLGLVFRVERLAWRLPGVLLLGAIGALGLAWAESGGRLDGMRFGLGEAAFFLGCVASALYPVLSKWGMARGWLSPSAGLRTFWSLLVGGGLIGLLGLVGETPGHLAGMTLGDVTLLVYLGLFSSGLTFWLQQRATAVLTPAAVTAYGYLVPFVSMLVLFVREPRHIGWQWLPGSLLVIAAIVLLLRRDAAQREGGATGDRPAVAPAVIDKHGARRP
;
A
#
# COMPACT_ATOMS: atom_id res chain seq x y z
N MET A 1 16.75 -8.69 15.14
CA MET A 1 16.09 -7.50 15.72
C MET A 1 16.08 -6.38 14.67
N THR A 2 14.91 -5.89 14.26
CA THR A 2 14.81 -4.72 13.35
C THR A 2 15.32 -3.45 14.04
N SER A 3 16.24 -2.70 13.45
CA SER A 3 16.81 -1.48 14.06
C SER A 3 15.80 -0.33 14.08
N SER A 4 15.97 0.64 15.00
CA SER A 4 15.23 1.92 14.98
C SER A 4 15.37 2.63 13.62
N ARG A 5 16.56 2.53 13.01
CA ARG A 5 16.82 3.06 11.67
C ARG A 5 15.98 2.36 10.59
N ASP A 6 15.64 1.09 10.75
CA ASP A 6 14.86 0.35 9.74
C ASP A 6 13.38 0.74 9.76
N VAL A 7 12.82 1.02 10.94
CA VAL A 7 11.45 1.54 11.09
C VAL A 7 11.34 2.94 10.52
N ALA A 8 12.27 3.84 10.88
CA ALA A 8 12.29 5.18 10.34
C ALA A 8 12.40 5.17 8.80
N ARG A 9 13.27 4.30 8.26
CA ARG A 9 13.38 4.08 6.80
C ARG A 9 12.10 3.53 6.18
N ALA A 10 11.38 2.63 6.87
CA ALA A 10 10.11 2.10 6.39
C ALA A 10 9.04 3.20 6.32
N HIS A 11 8.91 4.03 7.36
CA HIS A 11 7.99 5.16 7.34
C HIS A 11 8.34 6.19 6.27
N LEU A 12 9.61 6.59 6.15
CA LEU A 12 10.07 7.48 5.09
C LEU A 12 9.79 6.89 3.70
N GLY A 13 10.03 5.59 3.53
CA GLY A 13 9.69 4.86 2.32
C GLY A 13 8.20 4.91 2.01
N MET A 14 7.33 4.81 3.02
CA MET A 14 5.88 4.92 2.83
C MET A 14 5.40 6.36 2.58
N MET A 15 6.13 7.38 3.05
CA MET A 15 5.89 8.77 2.64
C MET A 15 6.25 9.00 1.18
N LEU A 16 7.39 8.48 0.74
CA LEU A 16 7.77 8.50 -0.67
C LEU A 16 6.76 7.70 -1.52
N TRP A 17 6.30 6.55 -1.01
CA TRP A 17 5.24 5.76 -1.66
C TRP A 17 3.98 6.59 -1.89
N ALA A 18 3.48 7.28 -0.85
CA ALA A 18 2.27 8.10 -0.98
C ALA A 18 2.46 9.25 -1.97
N LEU A 19 3.64 9.88 -1.98
CA LEU A 19 4.01 10.89 -2.98
C LEU A 19 3.97 10.35 -4.40
N LEU A 20 4.63 9.21 -4.66
CA LEU A 20 4.68 8.58 -5.99
C LEU A 20 3.29 8.16 -6.47
N VAL A 21 2.46 7.60 -5.59
CA VAL A 21 1.09 7.21 -5.93
C VAL A 21 0.24 8.45 -6.22
N GLY A 22 0.26 9.47 -5.35
CA GLY A 22 -0.52 10.70 -5.55
C GLY A 22 -0.11 11.48 -6.81
N LEU A 23 1.18 11.49 -7.16
CA LEU A 23 1.71 12.09 -8.38
C LEU A 23 1.41 11.29 -9.66
N SER A 24 1.03 10.01 -9.53
CA SER A 24 0.76 9.17 -10.70
C SER A 24 -0.59 9.47 -11.36
N PHE A 25 -1.59 9.98 -10.61
CA PHE A 25 -2.90 10.32 -11.19
C PHE A 25 -2.83 11.39 -12.28
N PRO A 26 -2.16 12.55 -12.07
CA PRO A 26 -1.96 13.52 -13.15
C PRO A 26 -1.20 12.97 -14.35
N ALA A 27 -0.27 12.03 -14.14
CA ALA A 27 0.53 11.44 -15.22
C ALA A 27 -0.30 10.48 -16.09
N VAL A 28 -1.22 9.72 -15.48
CA VAL A 28 -2.17 8.86 -16.22
C VAL A 28 -3.11 9.71 -17.08
N GLY A 29 -3.54 10.88 -16.59
CA GLY A 29 -4.36 11.81 -17.37
C GLY A 29 -3.69 12.43 -18.60
N LEU A 30 -2.38 12.22 -18.80
CA LEU A 30 -1.65 12.64 -20.01
C LEU A 30 -1.59 11.55 -21.07
N MET A 31 -2.00 10.31 -20.76
CA MET A 31 -2.04 9.23 -21.74
C MET A 31 -3.18 9.43 -22.73
N SER A 32 -2.98 8.97 -23.96
CA SER A 32 -4.01 9.00 -25.01
C SER A 32 -5.28 8.28 -24.58
N GLU A 33 -6.43 8.82 -24.99
CA GLU A 33 -7.74 8.23 -24.72
C GLU A 33 -7.92 6.88 -25.44
N GLY A 34 -8.76 6.00 -24.88
CA GLY A 34 -9.11 4.71 -25.50
C GLY A 34 -8.09 3.58 -25.30
N LEU A 35 -6.98 3.83 -24.61
CA LEU A 35 -6.02 2.78 -24.28
C LEU A 35 -6.60 1.76 -23.27
N PRO A 36 -6.35 0.45 -23.46
CA PRO A 36 -6.94 -0.62 -22.66
C PRO A 36 -6.31 -0.69 -21.25
N PRO A 37 -7.02 -0.30 -20.17
CA PRO A 37 -6.42 -0.11 -18.85
C PRO A 37 -5.88 -1.39 -18.17
N LEU A 38 -6.52 -2.55 -18.38
CA LEU A 38 -6.02 -3.82 -17.81
C LEU A 38 -4.72 -4.23 -18.48
N LEU A 39 -4.64 -4.13 -19.80
CA LEU A 39 -3.40 -4.42 -20.55
C LEU A 39 -2.30 -3.41 -20.22
N LEU A 40 -2.60 -2.12 -20.07
CA LEU A 40 -1.62 -1.13 -19.62
C LEU A 40 -1.09 -1.46 -18.22
N THR A 41 -1.96 -1.93 -17.31
CA THR A 41 -1.53 -2.35 -15.97
C THR A 41 -0.66 -3.61 -16.03
N ALA A 42 -1.00 -4.57 -16.90
CA ALA A 42 -0.16 -5.75 -17.15
C ALA A 42 1.23 -5.35 -17.65
N LEU A 43 1.31 -4.42 -18.61
CA LEU A 43 2.58 -3.90 -19.13
C LEU A 43 3.38 -3.16 -18.04
N ARG A 44 2.72 -2.34 -17.21
CA ARG A 44 3.36 -1.68 -16.06
C ARG A 44 4.00 -2.71 -15.11
N PHE A 45 3.29 -3.78 -14.81
CA PHE A 45 3.80 -4.86 -13.96
C PHE A 45 4.92 -5.64 -14.63
N ALA A 46 4.85 -5.88 -15.94
CA ALA A 46 5.92 -6.51 -16.71
C ALA A 46 7.19 -5.64 -16.68
N ILE A 47 7.08 -4.34 -16.93
CA ILE A 47 8.19 -3.37 -16.85
C ILE A 47 8.82 -3.38 -15.45
N ALA A 48 7.99 -3.33 -14.41
CA ALA A 48 8.45 -3.40 -13.03
C ALA A 48 9.16 -4.72 -12.70
N ALA A 49 8.62 -5.85 -13.13
CA ALA A 49 9.25 -7.16 -12.95
C ALA A 49 10.58 -7.26 -13.71
N LEU A 50 10.64 -6.78 -14.95
CA LEU A 50 11.88 -6.73 -15.74
C LEU A 50 12.95 -5.87 -15.06
N ALA A 51 12.58 -4.71 -14.52
CA ALA A 51 13.49 -3.85 -13.78
C ALA A 51 14.06 -4.50 -12.51
N LEU A 52 13.30 -5.40 -11.86
CA LEU A 52 13.71 -6.15 -10.67
C LEU A 52 14.42 -7.47 -11.00
N SER A 53 14.36 -7.94 -12.25
CA SER A 53 14.97 -9.20 -12.68
C SER A 53 16.48 -9.32 -12.40
N PRO A 54 17.32 -8.26 -12.45
CA PRO A 54 18.73 -8.39 -12.10
C PRO A 54 18.95 -8.76 -10.62
N LEU A 55 18.06 -8.32 -9.72
CA LEU A 55 18.11 -8.70 -8.30
C LEU A 55 17.78 -10.18 -8.11
N LEU A 56 16.85 -10.70 -8.92
CA LEU A 56 16.49 -12.11 -8.92
C LEU A 56 17.65 -12.99 -9.38
N LEU A 57 18.29 -12.63 -10.50
CA LEU A 57 19.40 -13.40 -11.08
C LEU A 57 20.62 -13.50 -10.16
N ARG A 58 20.80 -12.53 -9.26
CA ARG A 58 21.91 -12.47 -8.29
C ARG A 58 21.57 -13.13 -6.95
N SER A 59 20.33 -13.57 -6.75
CA SER A 59 19.87 -14.14 -5.48
C SER A 59 19.92 -15.66 -5.49
N ALA A 60 20.49 -16.26 -4.44
CA ALA A 60 20.49 -17.72 -4.26
C ALA A 60 19.06 -18.27 -4.12
N ASP A 61 18.17 -17.54 -3.43
CA ASP A 61 16.77 -17.92 -3.19
C ASP A 61 15.83 -17.44 -4.31
N ARG A 62 16.28 -17.48 -5.57
CA ARG A 62 15.52 -16.92 -6.71
C ARG A 62 14.18 -17.60 -6.95
N TRP A 63 14.04 -18.88 -6.62
CA TRP A 63 12.82 -19.63 -6.85
C TRP A 63 12.05 -19.86 -5.55
N PRO A 64 10.77 -19.45 -5.48
CA PRO A 64 9.95 -19.81 -4.34
C PRO A 64 9.68 -21.32 -4.34
N GLY A 65 9.63 -21.93 -3.15
CA GLY A 65 9.09 -23.28 -3.00
C GLY A 65 7.59 -23.33 -3.36
N GLY A 66 7.02 -24.53 -3.44
CA GLY A 66 5.62 -24.72 -3.86
C GLY A 66 4.59 -23.90 -3.05
N ALA A 67 4.75 -23.84 -1.72
CA ALA A 67 3.89 -23.02 -0.87
C ALA A 67 4.05 -21.51 -1.14
N GLY A 68 5.28 -21.05 -1.41
CA GLY A 68 5.56 -19.67 -1.78
C GLY A 68 4.96 -19.31 -3.14
N LEU A 69 5.03 -20.21 -4.12
CA LEU A 69 4.44 -20.02 -5.44
C LEU A 69 2.91 -19.93 -5.36
N ALA A 70 2.27 -20.83 -4.61
CA ALA A 70 0.83 -20.78 -4.36
C ALA A 70 0.43 -19.45 -3.69
N LEU A 71 1.22 -18.99 -2.70
CA LEU A 71 0.96 -17.71 -2.05
C LEU A 71 1.16 -16.52 -3.00
N TYR A 72 2.16 -16.54 -3.87
CA TYR A 72 2.30 -15.52 -4.93
C TYR A 72 1.15 -15.55 -5.94
N ALA A 73 0.56 -16.72 -6.22
CA ALA A 73 -0.66 -16.81 -7.03
C ALA A 73 -1.84 -16.12 -6.35
N VAL A 74 -2.06 -16.35 -5.06
CA VAL A 74 -3.12 -15.66 -4.30
C VAL A 74 -2.84 -14.15 -4.21
N MET A 75 -1.59 -13.75 -3.98
CA MET A 75 -1.21 -12.33 -3.98
C MET A 75 -1.40 -11.69 -5.36
N GLY A 76 -1.04 -12.38 -6.45
CA GLY A 76 -1.26 -11.93 -7.81
C GLY A 76 -2.76 -11.81 -8.13
N LEU A 77 -3.58 -12.74 -7.65
CA LEU A 77 -5.03 -12.67 -7.74
C LEU A 77 -5.59 -11.47 -6.97
N CYS A 78 -5.00 -11.12 -5.82
CA CYS A 78 -5.37 -9.90 -5.10
C CYS A 78 -5.09 -8.64 -5.93
N LEU A 79 -3.94 -8.59 -6.62
CA LEU A 79 -3.61 -7.47 -7.51
C LEU A 79 -4.56 -7.39 -8.71
N ALA A 80 -4.77 -8.50 -9.41
CA ALA A 80 -5.68 -8.58 -10.55
C ALA A 80 -7.13 -8.26 -10.14
N GLY A 81 -7.57 -8.75 -8.98
CA GLY A 81 -8.89 -8.47 -8.41
C GLY A 81 -9.06 -6.99 -8.07
N PHE A 82 -8.08 -6.36 -7.42
CA PHE A 82 -8.13 -4.93 -7.11
C PHE A 82 -8.18 -4.07 -8.37
N PHE A 83 -7.20 -4.19 -9.26
CA PHE A 83 -7.16 -3.36 -10.48
C PHE A 83 -8.31 -3.69 -11.44
N GLY A 84 -8.66 -4.97 -11.59
CA GLY A 84 -9.78 -5.41 -12.42
C GLY A 84 -11.10 -4.80 -11.97
N THR A 85 -11.43 -4.93 -10.68
CA THR A 85 -12.66 -4.33 -10.13
C THR A 85 -12.59 -2.80 -10.10
N MET A 86 -11.41 -2.19 -9.91
CA MET A 86 -11.21 -0.74 -9.98
C MET A 86 -11.60 -0.19 -11.35
N PHE A 87 -11.04 -0.71 -12.44
CA PHE A 87 -11.36 -0.23 -13.79
C PHE A 87 -12.80 -0.56 -14.19
N TRP A 88 -13.32 -1.70 -13.77
CA TRP A 88 -14.71 -2.07 -14.00
C TRP A 88 -15.68 -1.13 -13.27
N ALA A 89 -15.38 -0.77 -12.03
CA ALA A 89 -16.16 0.16 -11.23
C ALA A 89 -16.01 1.62 -11.66
N ALA A 90 -14.85 2.02 -12.20
CA ALA A 90 -14.62 3.39 -12.68
C ALA A 90 -15.64 3.87 -13.73
N HIS A 91 -16.25 2.94 -14.48
CA HIS A 91 -17.29 3.23 -15.46
C HIS A 91 -18.72 3.16 -14.89
N ARG A 92 -18.89 2.79 -13.61
CA ARG A 92 -20.20 2.45 -12.99
C ARG A 92 -20.44 3.12 -11.65
N ALA A 93 -19.39 3.56 -10.97
CA ALA A 93 -19.40 4.17 -9.66
C ALA A 93 -18.79 5.57 -9.74
N THR A 94 -19.20 6.44 -8.83
CA THR A 94 -18.61 7.78 -8.73
C THR A 94 -17.22 7.74 -8.10
N ALA A 95 -16.37 8.71 -8.44
CA ALA A 95 -15.06 8.87 -7.80
C ALA A 95 -15.18 9.00 -6.28
N LEU A 96 -16.21 9.71 -5.79
CA LEU A 96 -16.51 9.84 -4.36
C LEU A 96 -16.87 8.49 -3.71
N SER A 97 -17.72 7.67 -4.34
CA SER A 97 -18.04 6.32 -3.84
C SER A 97 -16.79 5.45 -3.78
N MET A 98 -15.97 5.45 -4.84
CA MET A 98 -14.73 4.68 -4.87
C MET A 98 -13.75 5.16 -3.79
N ALA A 99 -13.52 6.46 -3.64
CA ALA A 99 -12.67 7.00 -2.58
C ALA A 99 -13.18 6.59 -1.19
N THR A 100 -14.49 6.66 -0.96
CA THR A 100 -15.13 6.26 0.29
C THR A 100 -14.90 4.79 0.62
N LEU A 101 -15.03 3.90 -0.37
CA LEU A 101 -14.76 2.48 -0.19
C LEU A 101 -13.28 2.21 0.04
N PHE A 102 -12.39 2.88 -0.70
CA PHE A 102 -10.95 2.68 -0.58
C PHE A 102 -10.41 3.11 0.79
N VAL A 103 -11.05 4.10 1.43
CA VAL A 103 -10.73 4.50 2.81
C VAL A 103 -10.92 3.35 3.82
N SER A 104 -11.72 2.33 3.51
CA SER A 104 -11.87 1.16 4.40
C SER A 104 -10.66 0.23 4.41
N VAL A 105 -9.76 0.31 3.41
CA VAL A 105 -8.64 -0.64 3.21
C VAL A 105 -7.76 -0.80 4.46
N PRO A 106 -7.36 0.25 5.19
CA PRO A 106 -6.51 0.06 6.36
C PRO A 106 -7.21 -0.62 7.54
N LEU A 107 -8.51 -0.39 7.72
CA LEU A 107 -9.32 -1.08 8.73
C LEU A 107 -9.53 -2.55 8.34
N LEU A 108 -9.77 -2.84 7.06
CA LEU A 108 -9.83 -4.21 6.54
C LEU A 108 -8.50 -4.93 6.75
N ALA A 109 -7.37 -4.28 6.45
CA ALA A 109 -6.03 -4.82 6.64
C ALA A 109 -5.73 -5.09 8.13
N PHE A 110 -6.22 -4.24 9.03
CA PHE A 110 -6.16 -4.48 10.48
C PHE A 110 -6.96 -5.73 10.87
N GLY A 111 -8.23 -5.83 10.47
CA GLY A 111 -9.08 -6.98 10.77
C GLY A 111 -8.52 -8.29 10.22
N LEU A 112 -8.16 -8.31 8.94
CA LEU A 112 -7.50 -9.46 8.30
C LEU A 112 -6.16 -9.78 8.97
N GLY A 113 -5.37 -8.76 9.31
CA GLY A 113 -4.11 -8.94 10.01
C GLY A 113 -4.26 -9.61 11.38
N LEU A 114 -5.35 -9.34 12.11
CA LEU A 114 -5.67 -10.03 13.36
C LEU A 114 -6.02 -11.50 13.11
N VAL A 115 -6.83 -11.79 12.10
CA VAL A 115 -7.20 -13.17 11.71
C VAL A 115 -5.97 -13.99 11.34
N PHE A 116 -5.06 -13.42 10.55
CA PHE A 116 -3.81 -14.08 10.14
C PHE A 116 -2.69 -14.01 11.20
N ARG A 117 -2.95 -13.41 12.37
CA ARG A 117 -1.98 -13.23 13.48
C ARG A 117 -0.70 -12.47 13.10
N VAL A 118 -0.79 -11.58 12.12
CA VAL A 118 0.31 -10.69 11.67
C VAL A 118 0.16 -9.25 12.15
N GLU A 119 -0.95 -8.98 12.86
CA GLU A 119 -1.31 -7.74 13.53
C GLU A 119 -1.58 -8.04 15.02
N ARG A 120 -1.35 -7.07 15.90
CA ARG A 120 -1.65 -7.20 17.33
C ARG A 120 -2.85 -6.35 17.70
N LEU A 121 -3.74 -6.89 18.52
CA LEU A 121 -4.88 -6.13 19.03
C LEU A 121 -4.36 -5.01 19.94
N ALA A 122 -4.47 -3.79 19.45
CA ALA A 122 -4.01 -2.61 20.14
C ALA A 122 -5.02 -1.49 19.95
N TRP A 123 -5.76 -1.18 21.01
CA TRP A 123 -6.91 -0.25 21.00
C TRP A 123 -6.62 1.12 20.37
N ARG A 124 -5.36 1.57 20.41
CA ARG A 124 -4.94 2.85 19.82
C ARG A 124 -4.89 2.84 18.28
N LEU A 125 -4.67 1.69 17.62
CA LEU A 125 -4.47 1.64 16.16
C LEU A 125 -5.78 1.89 15.42
N PRO A 126 -6.89 1.19 15.74
CA PRO A 126 -8.18 1.48 15.11
C PRO A 126 -8.59 2.93 15.24
N GLY A 127 -8.36 3.57 16.40
CA GLY A 127 -8.65 5.00 16.60
C GLY A 127 -7.86 5.91 15.65
N VAL A 128 -6.56 5.63 15.44
CA VAL A 128 -5.73 6.36 14.48
C VAL A 128 -6.19 6.11 13.03
N LEU A 129 -6.57 4.88 12.70
CA LEU A 129 -7.08 4.53 11.38
C LEU A 129 -8.43 5.19 11.10
N LEU A 130 -9.32 5.28 12.09
CA LEU A 130 -10.60 5.98 12.00
C LEU A 130 -10.39 7.48 11.82
N LEU A 131 -9.46 8.08 12.56
CA LEU A 131 -9.10 9.49 12.40
C LEU A 131 -8.62 9.79 10.98
N GLY A 132 -7.72 8.96 10.46
CA GLY A 132 -7.23 9.07 9.08
C GLY A 132 -8.34 8.84 8.05
N ALA A 133 -9.25 7.89 8.30
CA ALA A 133 -10.40 7.62 7.46
C ALA A 133 -11.34 8.84 7.37
N ILE A 134 -11.69 9.44 8.51
CA ILE A 134 -12.52 10.65 8.55
C ILE A 134 -11.82 11.79 7.79
N GLY A 135 -10.51 11.95 7.95
CA GLY A 135 -9.73 12.94 7.22
C GLY A 135 -9.77 12.73 5.70
N ALA A 136 -9.54 11.50 5.24
CA ALA A 136 -9.56 11.14 3.82
C ALA A 136 -10.96 11.28 3.20
N LEU A 137 -12.02 10.93 3.94
CA LEU A 137 -13.41 11.19 3.53
C LEU A 137 -13.69 12.69 3.42
N GLY A 138 -13.17 13.49 4.35
CA GLY A 138 -13.26 14.95 4.29
C GLY A 138 -12.59 15.53 3.05
N LEU A 139 -11.44 15.00 2.63
CA LEU A 139 -10.76 15.40 1.39
C LEU A 139 -11.59 14.99 0.15
N ALA A 140 -12.09 13.75 0.10
CA ALA A 140 -12.93 13.29 -1.00
C ALA A 140 -14.23 14.10 -1.11
N TRP A 141 -14.82 14.48 0.03
CA TRP A 141 -16.00 15.34 0.07
C TRP A 141 -15.70 16.77 -0.41
N ALA A 142 -14.56 17.34 0.00
CA ALA A 142 -14.11 18.64 -0.48
C ALA A 142 -13.87 18.64 -2.00
N GLU A 143 -13.30 17.57 -2.53
CA GLU A 143 -13.10 17.36 -3.97
C GLU A 143 -14.43 17.29 -4.74
N SER A 144 -15.46 16.66 -4.17
CA SER A 144 -16.81 16.61 -4.75
C SER A 144 -17.59 17.93 -4.72
N GLY A 145 -16.99 19.02 -4.21
CA GLY A 145 -17.66 20.31 -4.05
C GLY A 145 -18.69 20.32 -2.92
N GLY A 146 -18.56 19.42 -1.94
CA GLY A 146 -19.46 19.34 -0.78
C GLY A 146 -20.78 18.60 -1.04
N ARG A 147 -20.93 17.96 -2.21
CA ARG A 147 -22.16 17.27 -2.61
C ARG A 147 -22.04 15.78 -2.32
N LEU A 148 -23.01 15.22 -1.59
CA LEU A 148 -23.12 13.77 -1.35
C LEU A 148 -24.06 13.09 -2.35
N ASP A 149 -24.75 13.90 -3.15
CA ASP A 149 -25.69 13.56 -4.20
C ASP A 149 -24.96 12.87 -5.36
N GLY A 150 -24.77 11.55 -5.19
CA GLY A 150 -24.03 10.71 -6.12
C GLY A 150 -23.59 9.38 -5.52
N MET A 151 -23.57 9.23 -4.18
CA MET A 151 -23.35 7.94 -3.55
C MET A 151 -24.54 7.02 -3.78
N ARG A 152 -24.40 6.13 -4.76
CA ARG A 152 -25.32 5.02 -4.99
C ARG A 152 -24.59 3.75 -4.60
N PHE A 153 -25.24 2.87 -3.86
CA PHE A 153 -24.71 1.53 -3.63
C PHE A 153 -25.25 0.63 -4.74
N GLY A 154 -24.41 0.31 -5.71
CA GLY A 154 -24.73 -0.58 -6.82
C GLY A 154 -23.72 -1.71 -6.96
N LEU A 155 -23.82 -2.41 -8.08
CA LEU A 155 -22.91 -3.51 -8.42
C LEU A 155 -21.46 -3.03 -8.58
N GLY A 156 -21.26 -1.82 -9.11
CA GLY A 156 -19.93 -1.18 -9.27
C GLY A 156 -19.23 -1.03 -7.93
N GLU A 157 -19.92 -0.45 -6.95
CA GLU A 157 -19.45 -0.24 -5.60
C GLU A 157 -19.19 -1.57 -4.87
N ALA A 158 -20.09 -2.53 -4.99
CA ALA A 158 -19.93 -3.85 -4.39
C ALA A 158 -18.69 -4.58 -4.94
N ALA A 159 -18.48 -4.56 -6.27
CA ALA A 159 -17.31 -5.15 -6.89
C ALA A 159 -16.02 -4.43 -6.45
N PHE A 160 -16.02 -3.09 -6.41
CA PHE A 160 -14.86 -2.34 -5.97
C PHE A 160 -14.53 -2.56 -4.49
N PHE A 161 -15.53 -2.75 -3.64
CA PHE A 161 -15.32 -3.11 -2.24
C PHE A 161 -14.62 -4.47 -2.11
N LEU A 162 -14.98 -5.47 -2.94
CA LEU A 162 -14.21 -6.72 -3.02
C LEU A 162 -12.76 -6.48 -3.47
N GLY A 163 -12.55 -5.55 -4.39
CA GLY A 163 -11.22 -5.05 -4.75
C GLY A 163 -10.47 -4.45 -3.55
N CYS A 164 -11.15 -3.66 -2.70
CA CYS A 164 -10.56 -3.09 -1.49
C CYS A 164 -10.16 -4.19 -0.48
N VAL A 165 -10.98 -5.24 -0.34
CA VAL A 165 -10.63 -6.43 0.46
C VAL A 165 -9.38 -7.12 -0.10
N ALA A 166 -9.30 -7.28 -1.42
CA ALA A 166 -8.13 -7.85 -2.08
C ALA A 166 -6.85 -7.01 -1.86
N SER A 167 -6.97 -5.68 -1.97
CA SER A 167 -5.89 -4.73 -1.70
C SER A 167 -5.42 -4.79 -0.24
N ALA A 168 -6.34 -4.87 0.71
CA ALA A 168 -6.04 -5.04 2.13
C ALA A 168 -5.37 -6.40 2.44
N LEU A 169 -5.77 -7.46 1.73
CA LEU A 169 -5.26 -8.81 1.91
C LEU A 169 -3.81 -8.96 1.39
N TYR A 170 -3.42 -8.24 0.35
CA TYR A 170 -2.06 -8.31 -0.23
C TYR A 170 -0.90 -8.13 0.78
N PRO A 171 -0.82 -7.02 1.56
CA PRO A 171 0.24 -6.86 2.56
C PRO A 171 0.10 -7.84 3.74
N VAL A 172 -1.13 -8.28 4.08
CA VAL A 172 -1.37 -9.29 5.13
C VAL A 172 -0.79 -10.64 4.71
N LEU A 173 -1.07 -11.10 3.48
CA LEU A 173 -0.53 -12.34 2.93
C LEU A 173 0.99 -12.28 2.78
N SER A 174 1.54 -11.15 2.35
CA SER A 174 2.98 -10.96 2.28
C SER A 174 3.63 -11.14 3.66
N LYS A 175 3.09 -10.47 4.69
CA LYS A 175 3.62 -10.57 6.05
C LYS A 175 3.45 -11.97 6.64
N TRP A 176 2.31 -12.60 6.38
CA TRP A 176 2.01 -13.95 6.85
C TRP A 176 2.93 -14.98 6.20
N GLY A 177 3.16 -14.89 4.89
CA GLY A 177 4.10 -15.75 4.17
C GLY A 177 5.54 -15.59 4.65
N MET A 178 5.97 -14.37 4.98
CA MET A 178 7.27 -14.15 5.63
C MET A 178 7.34 -14.79 7.01
N ALA A 179 6.31 -14.63 7.85
CA ALA A 179 6.27 -15.22 9.19
C ALA A 179 6.28 -16.77 9.18
N ARG A 180 5.77 -17.38 8.11
CA ARG A 180 5.79 -18.83 7.87
C ARG A 180 7.09 -19.33 7.20
N GLY A 181 7.98 -18.43 6.79
CA GLY A 181 9.19 -18.78 6.04
C GLY A 181 8.95 -19.21 4.59
N TRP A 182 7.75 -18.97 4.03
CA TRP A 182 7.39 -19.34 2.66
C TRP A 182 7.81 -18.29 1.63
N LEU A 183 7.96 -17.03 2.07
CA LEU A 183 8.38 -15.92 1.22
C LEU A 183 9.77 -15.44 1.62
N SER A 184 10.58 -15.08 0.60
CA SER A 184 11.93 -14.54 0.81
C SER A 184 11.91 -13.27 1.68
N PRO A 185 12.92 -13.06 2.54
CA PRO A 185 13.13 -11.79 3.25
C PRO A 185 13.40 -10.60 2.32
N SER A 186 13.87 -10.85 1.09
CA SER A 186 14.13 -9.80 0.11
C SER A 186 12.83 -9.18 -0.43
N ALA A 187 12.65 -7.89 -0.18
CA ALA A 187 11.53 -7.13 -0.73
C ALA A 187 11.53 -7.12 -2.27
N GLY A 188 12.72 -7.15 -2.89
CA GLY A 188 12.86 -7.24 -4.35
C GLY A 188 12.26 -8.51 -4.92
N LEU A 189 12.56 -9.67 -4.32
CA LEU A 189 12.03 -10.96 -4.76
C LEU A 189 10.51 -11.04 -4.56
N ARG A 190 10.02 -10.59 -3.40
CA ARG A 190 8.56 -10.55 -3.16
C ARG A 190 7.84 -9.68 -4.17
N THR A 191 8.40 -8.52 -4.48
CA THR A 191 7.85 -7.59 -5.46
C THR A 191 7.85 -8.23 -6.84
N PHE A 192 9.00 -8.74 -7.31
CA PHE A 192 9.15 -9.40 -8.60
C PHE A 192 8.11 -10.48 -8.82
N TRP A 193 8.03 -11.47 -7.92
CA TRP A 193 7.11 -12.60 -8.10
C TRP A 193 5.65 -12.19 -8.02
N SER A 194 5.30 -11.29 -7.10
CA SER A 194 3.92 -10.81 -7.00
C SER A 194 3.48 -10.01 -8.22
N LEU A 195 4.35 -9.18 -8.80
CA LEU A 195 4.07 -8.41 -10.01
C LEU A 195 4.09 -9.27 -11.26
N LEU A 196 4.98 -10.26 -11.36
CA LEU A 196 5.00 -11.19 -12.48
C LEU A 196 3.70 -11.99 -12.56
N VAL A 197 3.29 -12.58 -11.43
CA VAL A 197 2.05 -13.38 -11.38
C VAL A 197 0.81 -12.49 -11.50
N GLY A 198 0.78 -11.36 -10.80
CA GLY A 198 -0.32 -10.38 -10.93
C GLY A 198 -0.44 -9.81 -12.34
N GLY A 199 0.69 -9.52 -12.99
CA GLY A 199 0.79 -9.04 -14.37
C GLY A 199 0.29 -10.06 -15.38
N GLY A 200 0.64 -11.34 -15.17
CA GLY A 200 0.09 -12.44 -15.96
C GLY A 200 -1.42 -12.56 -15.81
N LEU A 201 -1.94 -12.57 -14.57
CA LEU A 201 -3.38 -12.71 -14.31
C LEU A 201 -4.20 -11.53 -14.82
N ILE A 202 -3.74 -10.30 -14.61
CA ILE A 202 -4.45 -9.12 -15.13
C ILE A 202 -4.31 -8.99 -16.65
N GLY A 203 -3.18 -9.42 -17.21
CA GLY A 203 -2.98 -9.53 -18.65
C GLY A 203 -3.96 -10.51 -19.27
N LEU A 204 -4.13 -11.71 -18.68
CA LEU A 204 -5.15 -12.67 -19.11
C LEU A 204 -6.56 -12.09 -19.04
N LEU A 205 -6.90 -11.39 -17.95
CA LEU A 205 -8.19 -10.71 -17.84
C LEU A 205 -8.36 -9.63 -18.93
N GLY A 206 -7.31 -8.85 -19.20
CA GLY A 206 -7.30 -7.85 -20.26
C GLY A 206 -7.43 -8.44 -21.65
N LEU A 207 -6.81 -9.59 -21.94
CA LEU A 207 -6.95 -10.27 -23.23
C LEU A 207 -8.38 -10.79 -23.47
N VAL A 208 -9.12 -11.09 -22.41
CA VAL A 208 -10.52 -11.51 -22.49
C VAL A 208 -11.49 -10.33 -22.53
N GLY A 209 -11.18 -9.23 -21.82
CA GLY A 209 -12.08 -8.09 -21.63
C GLY A 209 -11.80 -6.86 -22.49
N GLU A 210 -10.63 -6.76 -23.11
CA GLU A 210 -10.17 -5.57 -23.85
C GLU A 210 -9.63 -5.97 -25.23
N THR A 211 -9.52 -5.00 -26.15
CA THR A 211 -8.99 -5.23 -27.50
C THR A 211 -7.49 -4.92 -27.55
N PRO A 212 -6.60 -5.91 -27.71
CA PRO A 212 -5.15 -5.67 -27.69
C PRO A 212 -4.66 -4.76 -28.82
N GLY A 213 -5.39 -4.72 -29.94
CA GLY A 213 -5.08 -3.86 -31.08
C GLY A 213 -5.02 -2.37 -30.75
N HIS A 214 -5.72 -1.90 -29.70
CA HIS A 214 -5.63 -0.51 -29.26
C HIS A 214 -4.25 -0.12 -28.74
N LEU A 215 -3.43 -1.09 -28.28
CA LEU A 215 -2.04 -0.81 -27.88
C LEU A 215 -1.16 -0.40 -29.07
N ALA A 216 -1.50 -0.81 -30.30
CA ALA A 216 -0.72 -0.44 -31.48
C ALA A 216 -0.83 1.06 -31.82
N GLY A 217 -1.85 1.75 -31.29
CA GLY A 217 -2.04 3.19 -31.44
C GLY A 217 -1.25 4.05 -30.45
N MET A 218 -0.45 3.45 -29.56
CA MET A 218 0.31 4.21 -28.57
C MET A 218 1.32 5.14 -29.23
N THR A 219 1.30 6.40 -28.81
CA THR A 219 2.30 7.38 -29.21
C THR A 219 3.63 7.15 -28.47
N LEU A 220 4.72 7.76 -28.94
CA LEU A 220 5.99 7.74 -28.20
C LEU A 220 5.86 8.36 -26.79
N GLY A 221 4.96 9.35 -26.64
CA GLY A 221 4.60 9.93 -25.35
C GLY A 221 3.98 8.91 -24.41
N ASP A 222 3.01 8.13 -24.90
CA ASP A 222 2.34 7.07 -24.13
C ASP A 222 3.32 5.98 -23.69
N VAL A 223 4.23 5.56 -24.56
CA VAL A 223 5.26 4.56 -24.23
C VAL A 223 6.19 5.10 -23.14
N THR A 224 6.62 6.36 -23.25
CA THR A 224 7.51 6.98 -22.26
C THR A 224 6.81 7.12 -20.89
N LEU A 225 5.55 7.57 -20.90
CA LEU A 225 4.71 7.62 -19.70
C LEU A 225 4.47 6.23 -19.11
N LEU A 226 4.22 5.22 -19.94
CA LEU A 226 4.03 3.84 -19.51
C LEU A 226 5.28 3.28 -18.82
N VAL A 227 6.47 3.53 -19.37
CA VAL A 227 7.75 3.14 -18.75
C VAL A 227 7.92 3.85 -17.41
N TYR A 228 7.66 5.15 -17.35
CA TYR A 228 7.70 5.91 -16.10
C TYR A 228 6.74 5.35 -15.04
N LEU A 229 5.48 5.08 -15.41
CA LEU A 229 4.46 4.50 -14.53
C LEU A 229 4.80 3.07 -14.12
N GLY A 230 5.40 2.29 -15.01
CA GLY A 230 5.89 0.94 -14.73
C GLY A 230 7.00 0.96 -13.69
N LEU A 231 8.02 1.78 -13.87
CA LEU A 231 9.17 1.85 -12.96
C LEU A 231 8.84 2.49 -11.61
N PHE A 232 8.21 3.67 -11.62
CA PHE A 232 8.03 4.47 -10.40
C PHE A 232 6.70 4.17 -9.70
N SER A 233 5.59 4.19 -10.42
CA SER A 233 4.24 3.99 -9.84
C SER A 233 3.92 2.51 -9.59
N SER A 234 4.69 1.58 -10.15
CA SER A 234 4.49 0.13 -9.95
C SER A 234 5.71 -0.55 -9.34
N GLY A 235 6.89 -0.48 -9.96
CA GLY A 235 8.09 -1.12 -9.43
C GLY A 235 8.52 -0.57 -8.06
N LEU A 236 8.82 0.73 -8.00
CA LEU A 236 9.32 1.37 -6.80
C LEU A 236 8.27 1.40 -5.67
N THR A 237 7.01 1.70 -5.97
CA THR A 237 5.93 1.70 -4.97
C THR A 237 5.71 0.31 -4.36
N PHE A 238 5.55 -0.74 -5.17
CA PHE A 238 5.38 -2.09 -4.63
C PHE A 238 6.62 -2.56 -3.87
N TRP A 239 7.82 -2.19 -4.32
CA TRP A 239 9.05 -2.47 -3.59
C TRP A 239 9.12 -1.77 -2.22
N LEU A 240 8.76 -0.47 -2.16
CA LEU A 240 8.65 0.29 -0.91
C LEU A 240 7.62 -0.33 0.04
N GLN A 241 6.45 -0.70 -0.49
CA GLN A 241 5.38 -1.34 0.27
C GLN A 241 5.82 -2.70 0.82
N GLN A 242 6.47 -3.53 0.00
CA GLN A 242 7.00 -4.83 0.41
C GLN A 242 8.11 -4.68 1.46
N ARG A 243 8.98 -3.68 1.31
CA ARG A 243 10.03 -3.36 2.28
C ARG A 243 9.42 -2.89 3.61
N ALA A 244 8.41 -2.03 3.57
CA ALA A 244 7.72 -1.56 4.76
C ALA A 244 6.96 -2.68 5.47
N THR A 245 6.30 -3.58 4.72
CA THR A 245 5.54 -4.73 5.26
C THR A 245 6.42 -5.71 6.05
N ALA A 246 7.73 -5.77 5.75
CA ALA A 246 8.67 -6.59 6.52
C ALA A 246 8.92 -6.06 7.94
N VAL A 247 8.62 -4.78 8.21
CA VAL A 247 8.94 -4.11 9.47
C VAL A 247 7.67 -3.59 10.17
N LEU A 248 6.82 -2.89 9.43
CA LEU A 248 5.55 -2.31 9.88
C LEU A 248 4.42 -3.33 9.78
N THR A 249 3.32 -3.08 10.47
CA THR A 249 2.13 -3.92 10.37
C THR A 249 1.34 -3.64 9.09
N PRO A 250 0.57 -4.61 8.56
CA PRO A 250 -0.17 -4.41 7.31
C PRO A 250 -1.09 -3.19 7.38
N ALA A 251 -1.79 -3.01 8.51
CA ALA A 251 -2.65 -1.86 8.73
C ALA A 251 -1.87 -0.53 8.68
N ALA A 252 -0.70 -0.47 9.34
CA ALA A 252 0.15 0.70 9.32
C ALA A 252 0.66 1.04 7.91
N VAL A 253 1.06 0.03 7.12
CA VAL A 253 1.46 0.21 5.73
C VAL A 253 0.31 0.77 4.89
N THR A 254 -0.88 0.17 4.99
CA THR A 254 -2.04 0.63 4.22
C THR A 254 -2.55 2.01 4.63
N ALA A 255 -2.35 2.43 5.89
CA ALA A 255 -2.79 3.74 6.39
C ALA A 255 -2.15 4.92 5.64
N TYR A 256 -0.97 4.71 5.05
CA TYR A 256 -0.33 5.70 4.18
C TYR A 256 -1.14 6.00 2.91
N GLY A 257 -2.07 5.11 2.54
CA GLY A 257 -3.07 5.35 1.51
C GLY A 257 -3.94 6.60 1.79
N TYR A 258 -4.16 6.96 3.05
CA TYR A 258 -4.90 8.18 3.41
C TYR A 258 -4.18 9.47 2.98
N LEU A 259 -2.86 9.41 2.79
CA LEU A 259 -2.08 10.57 2.36
C LEU A 259 -2.10 10.77 0.84
N VAL A 260 -2.49 9.74 0.07
CA VAL A 260 -2.59 9.82 -1.40
C VAL A 260 -3.52 10.96 -1.85
N PRO A 261 -4.79 11.07 -1.40
CA PRO A 261 -5.65 12.19 -1.79
C PRO A 261 -5.11 13.55 -1.34
N PHE A 262 -4.41 13.61 -0.20
CA PHE A 262 -3.74 14.84 0.25
C PHE A 262 -2.62 15.26 -0.71
N VAL A 263 -1.78 14.33 -1.18
CA VAL A 263 -0.75 14.63 -2.18
C VAL A 263 -1.37 15.09 -3.49
N SER A 264 -2.41 14.39 -3.97
CA SER A 264 -3.11 14.78 -5.20
C SER A 264 -3.75 16.16 -5.07
N MET A 265 -4.32 16.50 -3.91
CA MET A 265 -4.79 17.84 -3.58
C MET A 265 -3.67 18.89 -3.64
N LEU A 266 -2.46 18.63 -3.14
CA LEU A 266 -1.35 19.56 -3.26
C LEU A 266 -0.95 19.81 -4.72
N VAL A 267 -1.01 18.78 -5.58
CA VAL A 267 -0.74 18.95 -7.02
C VAL A 267 -1.82 19.81 -7.66
N LEU A 268 -3.09 19.57 -7.33
CA LEU A 268 -4.21 20.39 -7.78
C LEU A 268 -4.07 21.83 -7.31
N PHE A 269 -3.63 22.07 -6.06
CA PHE A 269 -3.37 23.41 -5.53
C PHE A 269 -2.37 24.18 -6.38
N VAL A 270 -1.28 23.52 -6.79
CA VAL A 270 -0.21 24.15 -7.57
C VAL A 270 -0.67 24.46 -8.99
N ARG A 271 -1.48 23.60 -9.60
CA ARG A 271 -1.98 23.78 -10.97
C ARG A 271 -3.14 24.77 -11.04
N GLU A 272 -4.06 24.67 -10.09
CA GLU A 272 -5.34 25.36 -10.08
C GLU A 272 -5.70 25.86 -8.67
N PRO A 273 -4.98 26.87 -8.14
CA PRO A 273 -5.16 27.31 -6.76
C PRO A 273 -6.60 27.72 -6.40
N ARG A 274 -7.37 28.18 -7.39
CA ARG A 274 -8.76 28.64 -7.24
C ARG A 274 -9.75 27.52 -6.93
N HIS A 275 -9.40 26.27 -7.23
CA HIS A 275 -10.24 25.11 -6.94
C HIS A 275 -10.18 24.67 -5.46
N ILE A 276 -9.25 25.21 -4.67
CA ILE A 276 -9.04 24.81 -3.29
C ILE A 276 -9.45 25.93 -2.33
N GLY A 277 -10.48 25.64 -1.54
CA GLY A 277 -10.96 26.52 -0.48
C GLY A 277 -10.74 25.96 0.93
N TRP A 278 -11.28 26.66 1.92
CA TRP A 278 -11.19 26.32 3.34
C TRP A 278 -11.75 24.91 3.68
N GLN A 279 -12.64 24.38 2.85
CA GLN A 279 -13.24 23.04 3.03
C GLN A 279 -12.23 21.88 3.02
N TRP A 280 -11.04 22.07 2.43
CA TRP A 280 -10.01 21.03 2.36
C TRP A 280 -9.16 20.92 3.65
N LEU A 281 -9.13 21.97 4.47
CA LEU A 281 -8.26 22.02 5.66
C LEU A 281 -8.61 20.98 6.73
N PRO A 282 -9.89 20.78 7.14
CA PRO A 282 -10.19 19.81 8.19
C PRO A 282 -9.75 18.39 7.83
N GLY A 283 -10.04 17.97 6.59
CA GLY A 283 -9.60 16.66 6.08
C GLY A 283 -8.08 16.52 6.06
N SER A 284 -7.38 17.55 5.57
CA SER A 284 -5.92 17.60 5.54
C SER A 284 -5.29 17.47 6.94
N LEU A 285 -5.78 18.25 7.91
CA LEU A 285 -5.27 18.24 9.27
C LEU A 285 -5.48 16.88 9.94
N LEU A 286 -6.63 16.24 9.72
CA LEU A 286 -6.94 14.92 10.27
C LEU A 286 -6.03 13.83 9.68
N VAL A 287 -5.79 13.84 8.35
CA VAL A 287 -4.85 12.91 7.71
C VAL A 287 -3.44 13.10 8.27
N ILE A 288 -2.94 14.35 8.35
CA ILE A 288 -1.62 14.64 8.90
C ILE A 288 -1.53 14.18 10.37
N ALA A 289 -2.55 14.48 11.18
CA ALA A 289 -2.61 14.05 12.57
C ALA A 289 -2.59 12.52 12.69
N ALA A 290 -3.32 11.80 11.85
CA ALA A 290 -3.32 10.34 11.84
C ALA A 290 -1.93 9.77 11.53
N ILE A 291 -1.22 10.31 10.54
CA ILE A 291 0.15 9.89 10.20
C ILE A 291 1.12 10.22 11.35
N VAL A 292 1.04 11.41 11.96
CA VAL A 292 1.89 11.78 13.09
C VAL A 292 1.63 10.87 14.30
N LEU A 293 0.37 10.55 14.60
CA LEU A 293 0.03 9.62 15.68
C LEU A 293 0.50 8.20 15.40
N LEU A 294 0.45 7.74 14.14
CA LEU A 294 1.00 6.46 13.72
C LEU A 294 2.52 6.40 13.96
N LEU A 295 3.26 7.43 13.54
CA LEU A 295 4.70 7.55 13.76
C LEU A 295 5.06 7.55 15.25
N ARG A 296 4.35 8.34 16.07
CA ARG A 296 4.59 8.43 17.52
C ARG A 296 4.29 7.12 18.24
N ARG A 297 3.22 6.43 17.83
CA ARG A 297 2.84 5.14 18.38
C ARG A 297 3.92 4.09 18.14
N ASP A 298 4.42 3.99 16.91
CA ASP A 298 5.42 2.99 16.56
C ASP A 298 6.79 3.27 17.22
N ALA A 299 7.11 4.54 17.47
CA ALA A 299 8.24 4.94 18.32
C ALA A 299 8.02 4.50 19.79
N ALA A 300 6.86 4.82 20.39
CA ALA A 300 6.56 4.54 21.79
C ALA A 300 6.45 3.03 22.10
N GLN A 301 5.88 2.22 21.19
CA GLN A 301 5.82 0.76 21.34
C GLN A 301 7.21 0.13 21.44
N ARG A 302 8.25 0.78 20.92
CA ARG A 302 9.64 0.31 21.00
C ARG A 302 10.38 0.76 22.23
N GLU A 303 10.15 1.98 22.72
CA GLU A 303 10.71 2.44 24.00
C GLU A 303 10.20 1.59 25.17
N GLY A 304 8.91 1.21 25.16
CA GLY A 304 8.33 0.28 26.14
C GLY A 304 8.83 -1.16 26.00
N GLY A 305 9.19 -1.60 24.78
CA GLY A 305 9.79 -2.92 24.55
C GLY A 305 11.26 -2.99 24.99
N ALA A 306 12.02 -1.90 24.85
CA ALA A 306 13.43 -1.82 25.24
C ALA A 306 13.62 -1.70 26.77
N THR A 307 12.61 -1.23 27.50
CA THR A 307 12.64 -1.15 28.97
C THR A 307 12.22 -2.45 29.66
N GLY A 308 11.42 -3.29 29.01
CA GLY A 308 11.01 -4.61 29.52
C GLY A 308 12.04 -5.73 29.38
N ASP A 309 13.14 -5.49 28.64
CA ASP A 309 14.20 -6.48 28.38
C ASP A 309 15.49 -6.18 29.17
N ARG A 310 15.42 -5.29 30.17
CA ARG A 310 16.49 -5.20 31.17
C ARG A 310 16.35 -6.42 32.08
N PRO A 311 17.36 -7.31 32.18
CA PRO A 311 17.34 -8.33 33.22
C PRO A 311 17.14 -7.60 34.54
N ALA A 312 16.14 -8.01 35.31
CA ALA A 312 15.96 -7.54 36.67
C ALA A 312 17.30 -7.72 37.36
N VAL A 313 17.98 -6.60 37.66
CA VAL A 313 19.17 -6.63 38.51
C VAL A 313 18.65 -7.15 39.83
N ALA A 314 18.89 -8.43 40.09
CA ALA A 314 18.56 -9.04 41.36
C ALA A 314 19.17 -8.15 42.44
N PRO A 315 18.41 -7.75 43.47
CA PRO A 315 18.98 -6.96 44.55
C PRO A 315 20.17 -7.73 45.09
N ALA A 316 21.34 -7.08 45.11
CA ALA A 316 22.55 -7.66 45.65
C ALA A 316 22.24 -8.14 47.07
N VAL A 317 22.22 -9.46 47.25
CA VAL A 317 22.16 -10.07 48.57
C VAL A 317 23.47 -9.69 49.24
N ILE A 318 23.40 -8.71 50.13
CA ILE A 318 24.51 -8.38 51.03
C ILE A 318 24.59 -9.55 52.01
N ASP A 319 25.52 -10.46 51.74
CA ASP A 319 25.96 -11.45 52.71
C ASP A 319 26.53 -10.72 53.94
N LYS A 320 26.15 -11.18 55.13
CA LYS A 320 26.56 -10.64 56.42
C LYS A 320 28.03 -10.93 56.75
N HIS A 321 28.83 -11.51 55.85
CA HIS A 321 30.27 -11.67 56.05
C HIS A 321 31.04 -11.01 54.91
N GLY A 322 31.51 -9.79 55.17
CA GLY A 322 32.33 -9.01 54.27
C GLY A 322 33.68 -9.65 53.98
N ALA A 323 33.77 -10.41 52.89
CA ALA A 323 35.05 -10.79 52.31
C ALA A 323 34.97 -10.75 50.78
N ARG A 324 35.56 -9.70 50.18
CA ARG A 324 35.99 -9.75 48.78
C ARG A 324 37.22 -10.63 48.69
N ARG A 325 37.22 -11.62 47.81
CA ARG A 325 38.42 -12.28 47.29
C ARG A 325 38.34 -12.32 45.75
N PRO A 326 39.50 -12.29 45.08
CA PRO A 326 39.72 -11.59 43.80
C PRO A 326 38.96 -12.18 42.60
#